data_AF-A0AAJ0ELH9-F1
#
_entry.id   AF-A0AAJ0ELH9-F1
#
_cell.length_a   1.000
_cell.length_b   1.000
_cell.length_c   1.000
_cell.angle_alpha   90.00
_cell.angle_beta   90.00
_cell.angle_gamma   90.00
#
_symmetry.space_group_name_H-M   'P 1'
#
loop_
_entity.id
_entity.type
_entity.pdbx_description
1 polymer ?
#
loop_
_entity_poly.entity_id
_entity_poly.type
_entity_poly.pdbx_seq_one_letter_code
_entity_poly.pdbx_strand_id
1 'polypeptide(L)'
;MGRTQPSVGQPPAAFRKAARAKKAKVTLNQLIPSLLPTHPRARRGIDSTELITEPKPAAKETRPLKTEGADVPETNGALHIRLQVADTLTAAHALVTKNAGPGRPVDVSNKETRVAILNMASPLTPGGGFVNGAGSQEESLCMRTTLLLSLKDEYYRLPELGAVYTPDVLVFRDEDADDVLEKKDRWFMDCVSAAMLRNPEIERDEDTGFSHYVQEKDRQLILEKMKIVLRICQQKGIKKIVLGAWGCGAYGNPVAEVAKAWKKALLPKNDGKEKRKGHKKTWSGIEEVVFAIKDTGMADAFEEAFGKGIERDVEAEVDESDEEIDIAQKNKEELQARIAELKQRIDATPNPQVKTGLNSILAGLISQMPADSEDSTDDDEDEEEGAEDDSGDSDTDSEQA
;
A
#
# COMPACT_ATOMS: atom_id res chain seq x y z
N MET A 1 -2.25 -31.36 19.27
CA MET A 1 -1.94 -30.61 18.04
C MET A 1 -1.17 -29.36 18.42
N GLY A 2 0.15 -29.48 18.56
CA GLY A 2 1.04 -28.35 18.86
C GLY A 2 1.64 -27.85 17.55
N ARG A 3 1.66 -26.53 17.35
CA ARG A 3 2.31 -25.91 16.18
C ARG A 3 3.80 -26.25 16.21
N THR A 4 4.32 -26.77 15.10
CA THR A 4 5.69 -27.29 14.93
C THR A 4 6.71 -26.23 14.50
N GLN A 5 6.31 -24.97 14.35
CA GLN A 5 7.22 -23.85 14.08
C GLN A 5 7.19 -22.83 15.22
N PRO A 6 8.37 -22.34 15.67
CA PRO A 6 8.42 -21.24 16.62
C PRO A 6 7.84 -20.00 15.95
N SER A 7 6.74 -19.46 16.49
CA SER A 7 6.20 -18.19 16.00
C SER A 7 7.29 -17.14 16.13
N VAL A 8 7.77 -16.59 15.02
CA VAL A 8 8.60 -15.37 15.04
C VAL A 8 7.70 -14.27 15.58
N GLY A 9 7.75 -14.07 16.90
CA GLY A 9 6.87 -13.15 17.58
C GLY A 9 7.10 -11.76 17.03
N GLN A 10 6.11 -11.18 16.34
CA GLN A 10 6.18 -9.78 15.97
C GLN A 10 6.44 -8.96 17.24
N PRO A 11 7.37 -7.97 17.20
CA PRO A 11 7.62 -7.13 18.35
C PRO A 11 6.30 -6.50 18.85
N PRO A 12 6.15 -6.31 20.18
CA PRO A 12 4.90 -5.77 20.71
C PRO A 12 4.52 -4.46 20.01
N ALA A 13 3.22 -4.22 19.84
CA ALA A 13 2.72 -3.10 19.03
C ALA A 13 3.31 -1.74 19.44
N ALA A 14 3.60 -1.55 20.74
CA ALA A 14 4.27 -0.36 21.25
C ALA A 14 5.70 -0.17 20.70
N PHE A 15 6.49 -1.24 20.59
CA PHE A 15 7.84 -1.19 20.00
C PHE A 15 7.79 -0.87 18.51
N ARG A 16 6.86 -1.50 17.78
CA ARG A 16 6.65 -1.20 16.35
C ARG A 16 6.25 0.26 16.14
N LYS A 17 5.34 0.78 16.97
CA LYS A 17 4.96 2.21 16.96
C LYS A 17 6.15 3.13 17.22
N ALA A 18 6.97 2.83 18.23
CA ALA A 18 8.15 3.63 18.57
C ALA A 18 9.20 3.60 17.44
N ALA A 19 9.44 2.45 16.83
CA ALA A 19 10.34 2.31 15.68
C ALA A 19 9.87 3.17 14.49
N ARG A 20 8.57 3.11 14.15
CA ARG A 20 7.98 3.96 13.12
C ARG A 20 8.12 5.44 13.44
N ALA A 21 7.87 5.85 14.69
CA ALA A 21 8.02 7.25 15.11
C ALA A 21 9.47 7.73 14.96
N LYS A 22 10.46 6.89 15.30
CA LYS A 22 11.88 7.20 15.10
C LYS A 22 12.20 7.36 13.61
N LYS A 23 11.76 6.42 12.77
CA LYS A 23 11.94 6.46 11.30
C LYS A 23 11.27 7.68 10.67
N ALA A 24 10.08 8.05 11.14
CA ALA A 24 9.34 9.22 10.67
C ALA A 24 10.12 10.51 10.92
N LYS A 25 10.67 10.69 12.13
CA LYS A 25 11.49 11.85 12.50
C LYS A 25 12.77 11.95 11.66
N VAL A 26 13.44 10.82 11.42
CA VAL A 26 14.64 10.78 10.54
C VAL A 26 14.25 11.14 9.10
N THR A 27 13.16 10.57 8.60
CA THR A 27 12.65 10.84 7.25
C THR A 27 12.37 12.33 7.06
N LEU A 28 11.65 12.95 8.01
CA LEU A 28 11.28 14.36 7.95
C LEU A 28 12.46 15.32 8.12
N ASN A 29 13.32 15.08 9.12
CA ASN A 29 14.33 16.05 9.52
C ASN A 29 15.68 15.89 8.80
N GLN A 30 15.94 14.72 8.21
CA GLN A 30 17.23 14.42 7.57
C GLN A 30 17.06 14.03 6.10
N LEU A 31 16.22 13.03 5.82
CA LEU A 31 16.12 12.49 4.47
C LEU A 31 15.50 13.49 3.49
N ILE A 32 14.28 13.98 3.74
CA ILE A 32 13.60 14.88 2.80
C ILE A 32 14.42 16.18 2.56
N PRO A 33 14.99 16.85 3.58
CA PRO A 33 15.87 18.00 3.37
C PRO A 33 17.11 17.69 2.51
N SER A 34 17.67 16.48 2.61
CA SER A 34 18.79 16.06 1.74
C SER A 34 18.34 15.73 0.30
N LEU A 35 17.10 15.27 0.11
CA LEU A 35 16.55 14.92 -1.20
C LEU A 35 16.16 16.15 -2.02
N LEU A 36 15.48 17.14 -1.40
CA LEU A 36 14.87 18.26 -2.13
C LEU A 36 15.84 19.09 -3.00
N PRO A 37 17.08 19.42 -2.57
CA PRO A 37 18.02 20.18 -3.41
C PRO A 37 18.32 19.50 -4.75
N THR A 38 18.25 18.16 -4.80
CA THR A 38 18.50 17.37 -6.01
C THR A 38 17.23 17.09 -6.83
N HIS A 39 16.05 17.51 -6.34
CA HIS A 39 14.74 17.30 -6.97
C HIS A 39 13.95 18.62 -7.06
N PRO A 40 14.36 19.56 -7.94
CA PRO A 40 13.70 20.86 -8.07
C PRO A 40 12.23 20.76 -8.48
N ARG A 41 11.84 19.67 -9.15
CA ARG A 41 10.44 19.39 -9.50
C ARG A 41 9.57 19.15 -8.26
N ALA A 42 10.03 18.31 -7.33
CA ALA A 42 9.31 18.05 -6.07
C ALA A 42 9.15 19.34 -5.26
N ARG A 43 10.19 20.19 -5.23
CA ARG A 43 10.11 21.50 -4.58
C ARG A 43 9.06 22.41 -5.23
N ARG A 44 9.02 22.48 -6.56
CA ARG A 44 7.95 23.23 -7.25
C ARG A 44 6.56 22.66 -6.99
N GLY A 45 6.43 21.35 -6.87
CA GLY A 45 5.17 20.69 -6.48
C GLY A 45 4.67 21.16 -5.12
N ILE A 46 5.57 21.17 -4.13
CA ILE A 46 5.31 21.71 -2.78
C ILE A 46 4.88 23.18 -2.87
N ASP A 47 5.63 24.02 -3.57
CA ASP A 47 5.35 25.45 -3.70
C ASP A 47 4.04 25.74 -4.45
N SER A 48 3.64 24.86 -5.38
CA SER A 48 2.41 24.98 -6.20
C SER A 48 1.18 24.36 -5.54
N THR A 49 1.30 23.89 -4.29
CA THR A 49 0.19 23.28 -3.56
C THR A 49 -0.87 24.33 -3.21
N GLU A 50 -2.13 24.00 -3.45
CA GLU A 50 -3.26 24.91 -3.25
C GLU A 50 -4.40 24.25 -2.48
N LEU A 51 -5.06 25.05 -1.63
CA LEU A 51 -6.32 24.67 -0.99
C LEU A 51 -7.48 25.05 -1.92
N ILE A 52 -8.32 24.06 -2.25
CA ILE A 52 -9.49 24.24 -3.12
C ILE A 52 -10.76 24.00 -2.30
N THR A 53 -11.54 25.05 -2.10
CA THR A 53 -12.85 25.02 -1.42
C THR A 53 -13.98 25.09 -2.44
N GLU A 54 -14.97 24.20 -2.31
CA GLU A 54 -16.20 24.20 -3.12
C GLU A 54 -15.98 24.42 -4.63
N PRO A 55 -15.19 23.56 -5.30
CA PRO A 55 -14.95 23.68 -6.74
C PRO A 55 -16.29 23.68 -7.49
N LYS A 56 -16.50 24.68 -8.36
CA LYS A 56 -17.71 24.78 -9.18
C LYS A 56 -17.76 23.65 -10.22
N PRO A 57 -18.92 23.04 -10.50
CA PRO A 57 -19.06 22.09 -11.60
C PRO A 57 -18.53 22.70 -12.90
N ALA A 58 -17.78 21.93 -13.69
CA ALA A 58 -17.29 22.41 -14.98
C ALA A 58 -18.47 22.97 -15.80
N ALA A 59 -18.34 24.23 -16.24
CA ALA A 59 -19.34 24.82 -17.13
C ALA A 59 -19.42 23.96 -18.40
N LYS A 60 -20.63 23.78 -18.95
CA LYS A 60 -20.81 23.13 -20.25
C LYS A 60 -19.81 23.77 -21.22
N GLU A 61 -18.91 23.00 -21.78
CA GLU A 61 -17.96 23.47 -22.78
C GLU A 61 -18.73 24.21 -23.88
N THR A 62 -18.70 25.54 -23.85
CA THR A 62 -18.88 26.33 -25.06
C THR A 62 -17.65 26.03 -25.89
N ARG A 63 -17.87 25.32 -27.02
CA ARG A 63 -16.85 24.97 -28.03
C ARG A 63 -15.71 25.99 -28.04
N PRO A 64 -14.45 25.56 -27.82
CA PRO A 64 -13.35 26.49 -27.94
C PRO A 64 -13.30 27.02 -29.38
N LEU A 65 -13.14 28.34 -29.52
CA LEU A 65 -12.70 28.94 -30.77
C LEU A 65 -11.40 28.25 -31.17
N LYS A 66 -11.35 27.76 -32.41
CA LYS A 66 -10.17 27.11 -32.99
C LYS A 66 -8.94 28.00 -32.82
N THR A 67 -8.06 27.63 -31.90
CA THR A 67 -6.63 27.95 -32.00
C THR A 67 -5.95 26.75 -32.63
N GLU A 68 -5.36 26.96 -33.81
CA GLU A 68 -4.61 25.97 -34.56
C GLU A 68 -3.41 25.48 -33.74
N GLY A 69 -3.26 24.16 -33.61
CA GLY A 69 -2.02 23.52 -33.15
C GLY A 69 -2.01 22.98 -31.73
N ALA A 70 -2.80 21.92 -31.48
CA ALA A 70 -2.45 20.78 -30.62
C ALA A 70 -3.64 19.81 -30.61
N ASP A 71 -3.58 18.74 -31.40
CA ASP A 71 -4.54 17.64 -31.31
C ASP A 71 -4.37 16.96 -29.94
N VAL A 72 -5.25 17.29 -28.99
CA VAL A 72 -5.46 16.45 -27.82
C VAL A 72 -6.38 15.32 -28.28
N PRO A 73 -5.93 14.06 -28.34
CA PRO A 73 -6.81 12.96 -28.71
C PRO A 73 -7.86 12.80 -27.62
N GLU A 74 -9.12 13.12 -27.95
CA GLU A 74 -10.27 12.80 -27.12
C GLU A 74 -10.38 11.26 -27.02
N THR A 75 -9.98 10.70 -25.89
CA THR A 75 -10.11 9.26 -25.61
C THR A 75 -11.59 8.93 -25.36
N ASN A 76 -12.21 8.34 -26.39
CA ASN A 76 -13.63 8.01 -26.48
C ASN A 76 -14.03 6.78 -25.62
N GLY A 77 -13.30 6.49 -24.53
CA GLY A 77 -13.50 5.33 -23.67
C GLY A 77 -14.46 5.57 -22.51
N ALA A 78 -15.19 4.51 -22.11
CA ALA A 78 -15.96 4.47 -20.87
C ALA A 78 -15.01 4.55 -19.65
N LEU A 79 -15.48 5.12 -18.53
CA LEU A 79 -14.73 5.15 -17.28
C LEU A 79 -14.52 3.71 -16.78
N HIS A 80 -13.27 3.29 -16.63
CA HIS A 80 -12.93 1.97 -16.15
C HIS A 80 -12.68 2.01 -14.63
N ILE A 81 -13.32 1.12 -13.88
CA ILE A 81 -13.29 1.11 -12.41
C ILE A 81 -12.80 -0.27 -11.96
N ARG A 82 -11.72 -0.29 -11.19
CA ARG A 82 -11.15 -1.53 -10.65
C ARG A 82 -10.98 -1.52 -9.14
N LEU A 83 -10.92 -2.71 -8.55
CA LEU A 83 -10.53 -2.97 -7.18
C LEU A 83 -9.20 -3.74 -7.19
N GLN A 84 -8.24 -3.28 -6.40
CA GLN A 84 -6.95 -3.95 -6.24
C GLN A 84 -6.64 -4.10 -4.74
N VAL A 85 -6.29 -5.31 -4.32
CA VAL A 85 -5.81 -5.58 -2.96
C VAL A 85 -4.35 -5.18 -2.88
N ALA A 86 -4.12 -3.90 -2.59
CA ALA A 86 -2.79 -3.31 -2.53
C ALA A 86 -2.81 -2.01 -1.74
N ASP A 87 -1.62 -1.53 -1.35
CA ASP A 87 -1.46 -0.18 -0.84
C ASP A 87 -1.64 0.89 -1.95
N THR A 88 -1.96 2.12 -1.55
CA THR A 88 -2.24 3.24 -2.47
C THR A 88 -1.09 3.53 -3.44
N LEU A 89 0.17 3.46 -2.97
CA LEU A 89 1.34 3.76 -3.80
C LEU A 89 1.67 2.61 -4.74
N THR A 90 1.47 1.36 -4.34
CA THR A 90 1.63 0.19 -5.21
C THR A 90 0.64 0.23 -6.38
N ALA A 91 -0.64 0.49 -6.12
CA ALA A 91 -1.64 0.67 -7.17
C ALA A 91 -1.32 1.87 -8.10
N ALA A 92 -0.87 2.99 -7.53
CA ALA A 92 -0.49 4.16 -8.31
C ALA A 92 0.74 3.90 -9.19
N HIS A 93 1.74 3.19 -8.68
CA HIS A 93 2.93 2.80 -9.44
C HIS A 93 2.57 1.88 -10.61
N ALA A 94 1.69 0.90 -10.39
CA ALA A 94 1.19 0.02 -11.45
C ALA A 94 0.52 0.80 -12.60
N LEU A 95 -0.22 1.87 -12.29
CA LEU A 95 -0.82 2.73 -13.32
C LEU A 95 0.21 3.49 -14.15
N VAL A 96 1.30 3.93 -13.52
CA VAL A 96 2.42 4.64 -14.16
C VAL A 96 3.26 3.70 -15.04
N THR A 97 3.38 2.43 -14.65
CA THR A 97 4.17 1.42 -15.37
C THR A 97 3.38 0.65 -16.44
N LYS A 98 2.05 0.62 -16.36
CA LYS A 98 1.16 -0.18 -17.24
C LYS A 98 1.43 -0.04 -18.75
N ASN A 99 1.85 1.14 -19.20
CA ASN A 99 2.09 1.42 -20.61
C ASN A 99 3.56 1.28 -21.03
N ALA A 100 4.43 0.83 -20.13
CA ALA A 100 5.82 0.56 -20.44
C ALA A 100 5.93 -0.68 -21.33
N GLY A 101 6.77 -0.60 -22.36
CA GLY A 101 6.96 -1.69 -23.31
C GLY A 101 8.16 -1.43 -24.23
N PRO A 102 8.45 -2.34 -25.18
CA PRO A 102 9.56 -2.18 -26.11
C PRO A 102 9.41 -0.85 -26.88
N GLY A 103 10.25 0.14 -26.57
CA GLY A 103 10.24 1.47 -27.20
C GLY A 103 9.44 2.56 -26.46
N ARG A 104 8.77 2.26 -25.34
CA ARG A 104 8.11 3.27 -24.49
C ARG A 104 8.58 3.15 -23.04
N PRO A 105 9.39 4.08 -22.53
CA PRO A 105 9.86 4.04 -21.16
C PRO A 105 8.69 4.25 -20.18
N VAL A 106 8.87 3.78 -18.93
CA VAL A 106 7.95 4.05 -17.83
C VAL A 106 7.78 5.57 -17.65
N ASP A 107 6.54 6.05 -17.53
CA ASP A 107 6.26 7.47 -17.28
C ASP A 107 6.46 7.82 -15.79
N VAL A 108 7.65 7.56 -15.25
CA VAL A 108 8.01 7.92 -13.86
C VAL A 108 7.81 9.42 -13.57
N SER A 109 7.69 10.22 -14.63
CA SER A 109 7.46 11.66 -14.58
C SER A 109 5.98 12.04 -14.42
N ASN A 110 5.05 11.10 -14.59
CA ASN A 110 3.60 11.29 -14.55
C ASN A 110 3.07 12.43 -15.43
N LYS A 111 3.69 12.65 -16.60
CA LYS A 111 3.30 13.73 -17.52
C LYS A 111 2.24 13.29 -18.52
N GLU A 112 2.26 12.02 -18.92
CA GLU A 112 1.34 11.46 -19.91
C GLU A 112 0.16 10.76 -19.23
N THR A 113 0.49 9.97 -18.20
CA THR A 113 -0.45 9.10 -17.48
C THR A 113 -1.37 9.89 -16.55
N ARG A 114 -0.88 10.99 -15.96
CA ARG A 114 -1.65 11.90 -15.10
C ARG A 114 -2.42 11.16 -13.99
N VAL A 115 -1.68 10.39 -13.20
CA VAL A 115 -2.13 9.67 -12.01
C VAL A 115 -2.24 10.63 -10.82
N ALA A 116 -3.35 10.59 -10.11
CA ALA A 116 -3.46 11.19 -8.79
C ALA A 116 -3.97 10.18 -7.75
N ILE A 117 -3.59 10.38 -6.49
CA ILE A 117 -4.08 9.59 -5.37
C ILE A 117 -4.94 10.44 -4.42
N LEU A 118 -5.87 9.80 -3.72
CA LEU A 118 -6.54 10.39 -2.56
C LEU A 118 -5.72 10.12 -1.29
N ASN A 119 -5.15 11.17 -0.68
CA ASN A 119 -4.70 11.11 0.70
C ASN A 119 -5.93 11.20 1.61
N MET A 120 -6.15 10.17 2.42
CA MET A 120 -7.24 10.06 3.38
C MET A 120 -6.91 10.87 4.64
N ALA A 121 -6.83 12.18 4.44
CA ALA A 121 -6.14 13.10 5.33
C ALA A 121 -6.84 13.31 6.67
N SER A 122 -6.03 13.62 7.68
CA SER A 122 -6.50 14.17 8.94
C SER A 122 -7.11 15.56 8.74
N PRO A 123 -8.29 15.86 9.32
CA PRO A 123 -8.88 17.19 9.20
C PRO A 123 -8.10 18.25 10.00
N LEU A 124 -7.32 17.84 11.01
CA LEU A 124 -6.75 18.74 12.01
C LEU A 124 -5.23 18.81 12.00
N THR A 125 -4.54 17.78 11.51
CA THR A 125 -3.09 17.68 11.68
C THR A 125 -2.42 17.22 10.38
N PRO A 126 -1.49 18.00 9.81
CA PRO A 126 -0.67 17.58 8.68
C PRO A 126 -0.01 16.23 8.88
N GLY A 127 -0.26 15.29 7.97
CA GLY A 127 0.28 13.94 8.06
C GLY A 127 -0.24 13.13 9.25
N GLY A 128 -1.33 13.55 9.87
CA GLY A 128 -1.97 12.83 10.97
C GLY A 128 -1.01 12.56 12.15
N GLY A 129 -0.87 11.29 12.48
CA GLY A 129 0.00 10.79 13.54
C GLY A 129 1.40 10.36 13.07
N PHE A 130 1.87 10.82 11.90
CA PHE A 130 3.11 10.35 11.26
C PHE A 130 4.31 10.39 12.21
N VAL A 131 4.59 11.53 12.82
CA VAL A 131 5.73 11.71 13.75
C VAL A 131 5.56 10.92 15.07
N ASN A 132 4.35 10.45 15.35
CA ASN A 132 3.99 9.64 16.51
C ASN A 132 3.95 8.13 16.18
N GLY A 133 4.32 7.75 14.95
CA GLY A 133 4.37 6.35 14.52
C GLY A 133 3.00 5.70 14.35
N ALA A 134 1.96 6.49 14.06
CA ALA A 134 0.69 5.94 13.57
C ALA A 134 0.90 5.22 12.23
N GLY A 135 -0.09 4.40 11.84
CA GLY A 135 0.04 3.46 10.73
C GLY A 135 -1.16 3.44 9.81
N SER A 136 -1.84 4.56 9.61
CA SER A 136 -2.90 4.66 8.61
C SER A 136 -2.29 4.98 7.24
N GLN A 137 -3.16 5.11 6.24
CA GLN A 137 -2.77 5.42 4.87
C GLN A 137 -2.01 6.75 4.77
N GLU A 138 -2.47 7.81 5.44
CA GLU A 138 -1.82 9.14 5.41
C GLU A 138 -0.37 9.06 5.94
N GLU A 139 -0.12 8.35 7.05
CA GLU A 139 1.23 8.21 7.58
C GLU A 139 2.15 7.38 6.67
N SER A 140 1.59 6.37 5.99
CA SER A 140 2.33 5.61 4.97
C SER A 140 2.76 6.51 3.81
N LEU A 141 1.86 7.36 3.31
CA LEU A 141 2.16 8.35 2.28
C LEU A 141 3.25 9.33 2.74
N CYS A 142 3.16 9.84 3.98
CA CYS A 142 4.17 10.75 4.54
C CYS A 142 5.54 10.07 4.72
N MET A 143 5.57 8.76 4.99
CA MET A 143 6.81 7.99 5.14
C MET A 143 7.52 7.75 3.81
N ARG A 144 6.77 7.71 2.71
CA ARG A 144 7.27 7.26 1.40
C ARG A 144 7.39 8.37 0.36
N THR A 145 6.86 9.55 0.67
CA THR A 145 6.74 10.65 -0.30
C THR A 145 7.10 12.01 0.29
N THR A 146 7.24 13.00 -0.59
CA THR A 146 7.46 14.41 -0.22
C THR A 146 6.19 15.15 0.23
N LEU A 147 5.03 14.47 0.25
CA LEU A 147 3.71 15.06 0.46
C LEU A 147 3.62 15.92 1.73
N LEU A 148 4.20 15.48 2.85
CA LEU A 148 4.04 16.13 4.15
C LEU A 148 4.44 17.62 4.13
N LEU A 149 5.45 17.99 3.33
CA LEU A 149 5.89 19.39 3.25
C LEU A 149 4.91 20.29 2.49
N SER A 150 4.04 19.72 1.68
CA SER A 150 2.95 20.43 0.98
C SER A 150 1.75 20.68 1.89
N LEU A 151 1.60 19.90 2.96
CA LEU A 151 0.50 19.95 3.91
C LEU A 151 0.73 21.05 4.94
N LYS A 152 0.65 22.32 4.51
CA LYS A 152 0.89 23.48 5.36
C LYS A 152 -0.17 23.62 6.45
N ASP A 153 0.23 24.01 7.65
CA ASP A 153 -0.69 24.23 8.78
C ASP A 153 -1.86 25.19 8.45
N GLU A 154 -1.63 26.19 7.59
CA GLU A 154 -2.63 27.16 7.13
C GLU A 154 -3.79 26.53 6.33
N TYR A 155 -3.58 25.34 5.76
CA TYR A 155 -4.63 24.59 5.05
C TYR A 155 -5.46 23.71 6.00
N TYR A 156 -4.99 23.48 7.23
CA TYR A 156 -5.59 22.52 8.16
C TYR A 156 -6.64 23.17 9.07
N ARG A 157 -7.46 22.30 9.67
CA ARG A 157 -8.92 22.51 9.74
C ARG A 157 -9.49 22.45 8.32
N LEU A 158 -9.16 21.34 7.65
CA LEU A 158 -9.53 21.12 6.26
C LEU A 158 -11.03 21.42 6.08
N PRO A 159 -11.39 22.20 5.05
CA PRO A 159 -12.77 22.55 4.79
C PRO A 159 -13.60 21.28 4.61
N GLU A 160 -14.84 21.32 5.11
CA GLU A 160 -15.74 20.18 5.03
C GLU A 160 -15.99 19.77 3.57
N LEU A 161 -16.13 20.73 2.67
CA LEU A 161 -16.26 20.55 1.22
C LEU A 161 -15.07 21.17 0.47
N GLY A 162 -13.87 20.67 0.73
CA GLY A 162 -12.67 21.03 -0.02
C GLY A 162 -11.55 20.03 0.14
N ALA A 163 -10.44 20.30 -0.54
CA ALA A 163 -9.25 19.48 -0.48
C ALA A 163 -8.01 20.31 -0.80
N VAL A 164 -6.85 19.83 -0.35
CA VAL A 164 -5.55 20.35 -0.77
C VAL A 164 -5.08 19.55 -1.99
N TYR A 165 -4.83 20.22 -3.11
CA TYR A 165 -4.24 19.61 -4.30
C TYR A 165 -2.74 19.88 -4.33
N THR A 166 -1.96 18.80 -4.39
CA THR A 166 -0.50 18.83 -4.46
C THR A 166 -0.02 18.16 -5.75
N PRO A 167 0.50 18.93 -6.73
CA PRO A 167 1.10 18.34 -7.92
C PRO A 167 2.53 17.84 -7.64
N ASP A 168 3.04 16.96 -8.50
CA ASP A 168 4.46 16.59 -8.54
C ASP A 168 5.03 16.07 -7.20
N VAL A 169 4.25 15.26 -6.48
CA VAL A 169 4.69 14.57 -5.27
C VAL A 169 5.69 13.49 -5.66
N LEU A 170 6.92 13.62 -5.19
CA LEU A 170 7.97 12.60 -5.36
C LEU A 170 7.76 11.44 -4.40
N VAL A 171 7.72 10.23 -4.94
CA VAL A 171 7.79 8.95 -4.23
C VAL A 171 9.23 8.48 -4.21
N PHE A 172 9.75 8.18 -3.02
CA PHE A 172 11.16 7.83 -2.82
C PHE A 172 11.38 6.53 -2.04
N ARG A 173 10.32 5.82 -1.67
CA ARG A 173 10.38 4.56 -0.94
C ARG A 173 9.19 3.68 -1.29
N ASP A 174 9.42 2.39 -1.46
CA ASP A 174 8.38 1.38 -1.69
C ASP A 174 7.82 0.80 -0.38
N GLU A 175 6.87 -0.14 -0.48
CA GLU A 175 6.15 -0.65 0.69
C GLU A 175 7.07 -1.43 1.63
N ASP A 176 7.90 -2.31 1.07
CA ASP A 176 8.76 -3.24 1.81
C ASP A 176 10.22 -2.78 1.95
N ALA A 177 10.55 -1.62 1.36
CA ALA A 177 11.90 -1.09 1.40
C ALA A 177 12.12 -0.23 2.65
N ASP A 178 13.01 -0.67 3.54
CA ASP A 178 13.60 0.24 4.52
C ASP A 178 14.39 1.37 3.83
N ASP A 179 14.98 1.02 2.70
CA ASP A 179 15.83 1.88 1.88
C ASP A 179 15.06 2.86 1.00
N VAL A 180 15.80 3.88 0.57
CA VAL A 180 15.33 4.91 -0.34
C VAL A 180 15.62 4.43 -1.77
N LEU A 181 14.64 4.55 -2.65
CA LEU A 181 14.77 4.20 -4.06
C LEU A 181 15.98 4.90 -4.71
N GLU A 182 16.63 4.21 -5.64
CA GLU A 182 17.62 4.82 -6.50
C GLU A 182 17.00 5.97 -7.30
N LYS A 183 17.81 6.95 -7.69
CA LYS A 183 17.32 8.16 -8.38
C LYS A 183 16.52 7.85 -9.66
N LYS A 184 16.85 6.75 -10.36
CA LYS A 184 16.19 6.32 -11.60
C LYS A 184 14.81 5.70 -11.38
N ASP A 185 14.57 5.11 -10.21
CA ASP A 185 13.34 4.37 -9.89
C ASP A 185 12.34 5.26 -9.11
N ARG A 186 12.78 6.44 -8.67
CA ARG A 186 11.89 7.44 -8.09
C ARG A 186 10.93 7.98 -9.14
N TRP A 187 9.67 8.12 -8.72
CA TRP A 187 8.59 8.53 -9.59
C TRP A 187 7.71 9.60 -8.95
N PHE A 188 6.87 10.22 -9.76
CA PHE A 188 6.01 11.32 -9.36
C PHE A 188 4.54 10.94 -9.46
N MET A 189 3.71 11.53 -8.62
CA MET A 189 2.25 11.49 -8.74
C MET A 189 1.64 12.80 -8.24
N ASP A 190 0.37 13.03 -8.54
CA ASP A 190 -0.38 14.12 -7.93
C ASP A 190 -1.19 13.60 -6.73
N CYS A 191 -1.48 14.46 -5.76
CA CYS A 191 -2.22 14.06 -4.56
C CYS A 191 -3.36 15.04 -4.25
N VAL A 192 -4.53 14.48 -3.96
CA VAL A 192 -5.67 15.22 -3.40
C VAL A 192 -5.80 14.81 -1.93
N SER A 193 -5.59 15.74 -1.01
CA SER A 193 -5.73 15.51 0.44
C SER A 193 -7.06 16.05 0.94
N ALA A 194 -7.95 15.15 1.37
CA ALA A 194 -9.28 15.49 1.87
C ALA A 194 -9.62 14.66 3.11
N ALA A 195 -10.38 15.25 4.03
CA ALA A 195 -10.81 14.58 5.25
C ALA A 195 -12.23 14.01 5.18
N MET A 196 -12.40 12.80 5.70
CA MET A 196 -13.69 12.13 5.85
C MET A 196 -14.34 12.48 7.20
N LEU A 197 -15.64 12.18 7.33
CA LEU A 197 -16.38 12.26 8.59
C LEU A 197 -15.73 11.36 9.65
N ARG A 198 -15.66 11.83 10.90
CA ARG A 198 -15.04 11.08 12.02
C ARG A 198 -16.10 10.55 12.96
N ASN A 199 -16.04 9.25 13.22
CA ASN A 199 -16.89 8.51 14.16
C ASN A 199 -18.38 8.90 14.04
N PRO A 200 -18.97 8.77 12.83
CA PRO A 200 -20.40 9.01 12.66
C PRO A 200 -21.22 8.01 13.47
N GLU A 201 -22.47 8.37 13.71
CA GLU A 201 -23.43 7.47 14.35
C GLU A 201 -23.86 6.40 13.35
N ILE A 202 -23.62 5.14 13.71
CA ILE A 202 -23.86 3.98 12.86
C ILE A 202 -24.73 2.96 13.58
N GLU A 203 -25.51 2.23 12.81
CA GLU A 203 -26.30 1.09 13.27
C GLU A 203 -25.90 -0.13 12.45
N ARG A 204 -25.93 -1.31 13.08
CA ARG A 204 -25.58 -2.57 12.42
C ARG A 204 -26.86 -3.32 12.07
N ASP A 205 -26.97 -3.69 10.80
CA ASP A 205 -28.00 -4.58 10.31
C ASP A 205 -27.62 -6.02 10.69
N GLU A 206 -28.48 -6.68 11.46
CA GLU A 206 -28.26 -8.06 11.94
C GLU A 206 -28.42 -9.09 10.82
N ASP A 207 -29.24 -8.81 9.80
CA ASP A 207 -29.53 -9.73 8.70
C ASP A 207 -28.39 -9.73 7.67
N THR A 208 -27.89 -8.54 7.32
CA THR A 208 -26.84 -8.39 6.31
C THR A 208 -25.43 -8.32 6.91
N GLY A 209 -25.31 -8.10 8.22
CA GLY A 209 -24.05 -7.92 8.92
C GLY A 209 -23.35 -6.57 8.67
N PHE A 210 -23.85 -5.78 7.72
CA PHE A 210 -23.31 -4.46 7.37
C PHE A 210 -23.76 -3.37 8.34
N SER A 211 -22.94 -2.34 8.49
CA SER A 211 -23.33 -1.12 9.20
C SER A 211 -23.78 -0.04 8.23
N HIS A 212 -24.66 0.83 8.69
CA HIS A 212 -25.16 1.99 7.95
C HIS A 212 -25.16 3.25 8.82
N TYR A 213 -25.11 4.41 8.18
CA TYR A 213 -25.29 5.67 8.89
C TYR A 213 -26.72 5.82 9.37
N VAL A 214 -26.87 6.24 10.64
CA VAL A 214 -28.16 6.59 11.23
C VAL A 214 -28.73 7.86 10.59
N GLN A 215 -27.87 8.83 10.28
CA GLN A 215 -28.29 10.14 9.80
C GLN A 215 -28.10 10.27 8.28
N GLU A 216 -29.18 10.58 7.55
CA GLU A 216 -29.12 10.80 6.08
C GLU A 216 -28.18 11.96 5.71
N LYS A 217 -28.03 12.95 6.60
CA LYS A 217 -27.11 14.08 6.39
C LYS A 217 -25.65 13.61 6.23
N ASP A 218 -25.26 12.53 6.91
CA ASP A 218 -23.90 12.00 6.87
C ASP A 218 -23.68 11.29 5.52
N ARG A 219 -24.67 10.52 5.05
CA ARG A 219 -24.68 9.93 3.70
C ARG A 219 -24.54 10.99 2.61
N GLN A 220 -25.31 12.07 2.74
CA GLN A 220 -25.27 13.16 1.79
C GLN A 220 -23.93 13.92 1.84
N LEU A 221 -23.39 14.15 3.03
CA LEU A 221 -22.11 14.83 3.22
C LEU A 221 -20.95 14.05 2.59
N ILE A 222 -20.85 12.75 2.83
CA ILE A 222 -19.77 11.94 2.25
C ILE A 222 -19.86 11.89 0.72
N LEU A 223 -21.06 11.87 0.17
CA LEU A 223 -21.28 11.90 -1.27
C LEU A 223 -20.81 13.22 -1.88
N GLU A 224 -21.10 14.36 -1.24
CA GLU A 224 -20.60 15.65 -1.71
C GLU A 224 -19.07 15.75 -1.60
N LYS A 225 -18.47 15.25 -0.51
CA LYS A 225 -17.01 15.15 -0.35
C LYS A 225 -16.37 14.36 -1.50
N MET A 226 -16.93 13.21 -1.87
CA MET A 226 -16.44 12.40 -3.01
C MET A 226 -16.54 13.16 -4.34
N LYS A 227 -17.65 13.87 -4.57
CA LYS A 227 -17.80 14.71 -5.77
C LYS A 227 -16.79 15.86 -5.81
N ILE A 228 -16.43 16.45 -4.66
CA ILE A 228 -15.38 17.47 -4.59
C ILE A 228 -14.05 16.89 -5.07
N VAL A 229 -13.64 15.73 -4.56
CA VAL A 229 -12.39 15.06 -4.96
C VAL A 229 -12.37 14.81 -6.47
N LEU A 230 -13.43 14.20 -7.02
CA LEU A 230 -13.53 13.91 -8.46
C LEU A 230 -13.50 15.18 -9.33
N ARG A 231 -14.12 16.26 -8.85
CA ARG A 231 -14.14 17.54 -9.56
C ARG A 231 -12.78 18.21 -9.57
N ILE A 232 -12.02 18.13 -8.48
CA ILE A 232 -10.64 18.62 -8.43
C ILE A 232 -9.79 17.84 -9.43
N CYS A 233 -9.89 16.51 -9.42
CA CYS A 233 -9.17 15.66 -10.38
C CYS A 233 -9.51 16.04 -11.83
N GLN A 234 -10.79 16.22 -12.16
CA GLN A 234 -11.22 16.66 -13.48
C GLN A 234 -10.63 18.03 -13.87
N GLN A 235 -10.72 19.03 -12.99
CA GLN A 235 -10.21 20.39 -13.25
C GLN A 235 -8.69 20.43 -13.41
N LYS A 236 -7.97 19.54 -12.73
CA LYS A 236 -6.51 19.41 -12.83
C LYS A 236 -6.05 18.50 -13.97
N GLY A 237 -6.98 17.99 -14.79
CA GLY A 237 -6.68 17.14 -15.94
C GLY A 237 -6.04 15.81 -15.53
N ILE A 238 -6.48 15.25 -14.40
CA ILE A 238 -6.11 13.91 -13.95
C ILE A 238 -6.88 12.89 -14.77
N LYS A 239 -6.16 11.90 -15.32
CA LYS A 239 -6.75 10.83 -16.13
C LYS A 239 -7.01 9.57 -15.32
N LYS A 240 -6.13 9.28 -14.35
CA LYS A 240 -6.22 8.07 -13.54
C LYS A 240 -6.20 8.39 -12.06
N ILE A 241 -7.08 7.77 -11.28
CA ILE A 241 -7.22 8.08 -9.85
C ILE A 241 -7.10 6.82 -9.03
N VAL A 242 -6.27 6.85 -7.99
CA VAL A 242 -6.25 5.84 -6.94
C VAL A 242 -7.05 6.33 -5.73
N LEU A 243 -8.12 5.63 -5.44
CA LEU A 243 -9.02 5.80 -4.30
C LEU A 243 -8.85 4.62 -3.34
N GLY A 244 -9.73 4.54 -2.34
CA GLY A 244 -9.81 3.39 -1.45
C GLY A 244 -10.99 3.51 -0.48
N ALA A 245 -10.98 2.71 0.58
CA ALA A 245 -11.98 2.70 1.64
C ALA A 245 -11.89 3.93 2.57
N TRP A 246 -12.18 5.11 2.01
CA TRP A 246 -11.97 6.41 2.67
C TRP A 246 -12.77 6.54 3.96
N GLY A 247 -12.06 6.62 5.09
CA GLY A 247 -12.63 6.76 6.43
C GLY A 247 -13.11 5.47 7.09
N CYS A 248 -12.94 4.30 6.46
CA CYS A 248 -13.43 3.02 7.00
C CYS A 248 -12.55 2.42 8.12
N GLY A 249 -11.32 2.94 8.30
CA GLY A 249 -10.43 2.55 9.39
C GLY A 249 -10.68 3.35 10.68
N ALA A 250 -9.68 4.13 11.10
CA ALA A 250 -9.71 4.88 12.35
C ALA A 250 -10.86 5.90 12.51
N TYR A 251 -11.61 6.19 11.45
CA TYR A 251 -12.72 7.15 11.45
C TYR A 251 -14.10 6.48 11.51
N GLY A 252 -14.18 5.15 11.50
CA GLY A 252 -15.40 4.41 11.79
C GLY A 252 -16.53 4.55 10.77
N ASN A 253 -16.24 4.91 9.52
CA ASN A 253 -17.26 4.97 8.48
C ASN A 253 -17.61 3.53 8.02
N PRO A 254 -18.88 3.20 7.78
CA PRO A 254 -19.25 1.87 7.28
C PRO A 254 -18.76 1.65 5.84
N VAL A 255 -18.02 0.57 5.61
CA VAL A 255 -17.45 0.23 4.29
C VAL A 255 -18.51 0.14 3.20
N ALA A 256 -19.68 -0.45 3.51
CA ALA A 256 -20.75 -0.61 2.53
C ALA A 256 -21.36 0.73 2.10
N GLU A 257 -21.54 1.66 3.03
CA GLU A 257 -22.04 3.01 2.72
C GLU A 257 -21.02 3.80 1.90
N VAL A 258 -19.73 3.70 2.23
CA VAL A 258 -18.64 4.35 1.49
C VAL A 258 -18.55 3.80 0.05
N ALA A 259 -18.64 2.48 -0.13
CA ALA A 259 -18.65 1.85 -1.45
C ALA A 259 -19.87 2.31 -2.29
N LYS A 260 -21.07 2.30 -1.70
CA LYS A 260 -22.30 2.79 -2.35
C LYS A 260 -22.22 4.27 -2.72
N ALA A 261 -21.64 5.10 -1.85
CA ALA A 261 -21.45 6.52 -2.11
C ALA A 261 -20.46 6.77 -3.26
N TRP A 262 -19.34 6.04 -3.30
CA TRP A 262 -18.40 6.10 -4.42
C TRP A 262 -19.05 5.68 -5.73
N LYS A 263 -19.82 4.59 -5.73
CA LYS A 263 -20.60 4.18 -6.89
C LYS A 263 -21.55 5.28 -7.36
N LYS A 264 -22.30 5.90 -6.44
CA LYS A 264 -23.23 7.00 -6.76
C LYS A 264 -22.51 8.23 -7.30
N ALA A 265 -21.30 8.52 -6.83
CA ALA A 265 -20.47 9.62 -7.31
C ALA A 265 -19.89 9.35 -8.71
N LEU A 266 -19.41 8.14 -8.98
CA LEU A 266 -18.76 7.75 -10.24
C LEU A 266 -19.78 7.43 -11.35
N LEU A 267 -20.87 6.75 -10.99
CA LEU A 267 -21.90 6.22 -11.89
C LEU A 267 -23.30 6.77 -11.49
N PRO A 268 -23.56 8.08 -11.62
CA PRO A 268 -24.87 8.62 -11.31
C PRO A 268 -25.93 8.00 -12.24
N LYS A 269 -27.05 7.57 -11.66
CA LYS A 269 -28.20 7.09 -12.45
C LYS A 269 -28.75 8.27 -13.26
N ASN A 270 -28.84 8.10 -14.59
CA ASN A 270 -29.64 9.00 -15.41
C ASN A 270 -31.12 8.72 -15.12
N ASP A 271 -31.71 9.48 -14.20
CA ASP A 271 -33.13 9.37 -13.85
C ASP A 271 -34.01 9.76 -15.06
N GLY A 272 -34.28 8.79 -15.94
CA GLY A 272 -35.50 8.61 -16.74
C GLY A 272 -36.05 9.74 -17.64
N LYS A 273 -35.51 10.97 -17.63
CA LYS A 273 -36.09 12.14 -18.34
C LYS A 273 -35.28 12.68 -19.51
N GLU A 274 -34.11 12.12 -19.81
CA GLU A 274 -33.36 12.43 -21.05
C GLU A 274 -33.18 11.19 -21.93
N LYS A 275 -34.29 10.57 -22.37
CA LYS A 275 -34.27 9.72 -23.57
C LYS A 275 -34.08 10.64 -24.80
N ARG A 276 -32.82 10.97 -25.12
CA ARG A 276 -32.27 11.36 -26.45
C ARG A 276 -31.01 12.23 -26.29
N LYS A 277 -29.90 11.60 -25.88
CA LYS A 277 -28.50 11.88 -26.26
C LYS A 277 -27.63 10.93 -25.44
N GLY A 278 -26.52 10.44 -26.01
CA GLY A 278 -25.71 9.35 -25.45
C GLY A 278 -25.30 9.55 -23.98
N HIS A 279 -24.86 8.47 -23.33
CA HIS A 279 -24.33 8.47 -21.97
C HIS A 279 -23.47 9.72 -21.75
N LYS A 280 -23.99 10.69 -21.00
CA LYS A 280 -23.27 11.92 -20.71
C LYS A 280 -22.13 11.54 -19.76
N LYS A 281 -20.88 11.64 -20.21
CA LYS A 281 -19.70 11.33 -19.41
C LYS A 281 -19.68 12.29 -18.22
N THR A 282 -20.06 11.83 -17.03
CA THR A 282 -20.16 12.64 -15.80
C THR A 282 -18.82 13.31 -15.47
N TRP A 283 -17.74 12.59 -15.72
CA TRP A 283 -16.38 13.02 -15.43
C TRP A 283 -15.52 12.91 -16.70
N SER A 284 -15.61 13.93 -17.56
CA SER A 284 -14.76 14.02 -18.75
C SER A 284 -13.28 14.07 -18.38
N GLY A 285 -12.42 13.46 -19.21
CA GLY A 285 -10.97 13.40 -18.97
C GLY A 285 -10.51 12.31 -18.00
N ILE A 286 -11.37 11.83 -17.09
CA ILE A 286 -11.06 10.69 -16.22
C ILE A 286 -11.31 9.39 -17.00
N GLU A 287 -10.27 8.57 -17.12
CA GLU A 287 -10.24 7.33 -17.88
C GLU A 287 -10.34 6.11 -16.97
N GLU A 288 -9.67 6.14 -15.81
CA GLU A 288 -9.47 4.97 -14.95
C GLU A 288 -9.53 5.35 -13.46
N VAL A 289 -10.25 4.57 -12.65
CA VAL A 289 -10.31 4.69 -11.20
C VAL A 289 -9.97 3.34 -10.59
N VAL A 290 -9.01 3.30 -9.67
CA VAL A 290 -8.60 2.10 -8.95
C VAL A 290 -8.89 2.30 -7.46
N PHE A 291 -9.63 1.39 -6.85
CA PHE A 291 -9.79 1.30 -5.41
C PHE A 291 -8.70 0.39 -4.84
N ALA A 292 -7.68 0.99 -4.24
CA ALA A 292 -6.60 0.28 -3.56
C ALA A 292 -6.97 0.08 -2.08
N ILE A 293 -7.24 -1.18 -1.70
CA ILE A 293 -7.65 -1.55 -0.34
C ILE A 293 -6.77 -2.71 0.12
N LYS A 294 -5.84 -2.44 1.03
CA LYS A 294 -4.84 -3.42 1.50
C LYS A 294 -5.45 -4.57 2.32
N ASP A 295 -6.51 -4.32 3.07
CA ASP A 295 -7.17 -5.35 3.89
C ASP A 295 -8.14 -6.15 3.04
N THR A 296 -7.88 -7.45 2.87
CA THR A 296 -8.65 -8.34 1.99
C THR A 296 -10.12 -8.41 2.38
N GLY A 297 -10.43 -8.56 3.67
CA GLY A 297 -11.82 -8.61 4.15
C GLY A 297 -12.58 -7.29 3.90
N MET A 298 -11.91 -6.15 4.06
CA MET A 298 -12.47 -4.84 3.71
C MET A 298 -12.64 -4.69 2.20
N ALA A 299 -11.71 -5.21 1.39
CA ALA A 299 -11.79 -5.20 -0.07
C ALA A 299 -12.98 -6.03 -0.56
N ASP A 300 -13.20 -7.21 0.00
CA ASP A 300 -14.34 -8.09 -0.29
C ASP A 300 -15.66 -7.39 0.06
N ALA A 301 -15.76 -6.84 1.28
CA ALA A 301 -16.94 -6.10 1.73
C ALA A 301 -17.21 -4.85 0.88
N PHE A 302 -16.15 -4.17 0.42
CA PHE A 302 -16.25 -3.02 -0.47
C PHE A 302 -16.75 -3.43 -1.84
N GLU A 303 -16.22 -4.51 -2.42
CA GLU A 303 -16.63 -5.06 -3.71
C GLU A 303 -18.10 -5.50 -3.69
N GLU A 304 -18.50 -6.26 -2.66
CA GLU A 304 -19.87 -6.73 -2.48
C GLU A 304 -20.86 -5.56 -2.43
N ALA A 305 -20.55 -4.55 -1.62
CA ALA A 305 -21.40 -3.38 -1.47
C ALA A 305 -21.40 -2.45 -2.70
N PHE A 306 -20.27 -2.37 -3.41
CA PHE A 306 -20.20 -1.66 -4.69
C PHE A 306 -21.04 -2.39 -5.75
N GLY A 307 -21.00 -3.72 -5.79
CA GLY A 307 -21.73 -4.54 -6.75
C GLY A 307 -21.35 -4.27 -8.20
N LYS A 308 -22.30 -4.35 -9.14
CA LYS A 308 -22.00 -4.20 -10.59
C LYS A 308 -21.30 -2.89 -10.94
N GLY A 309 -20.25 -2.97 -11.78
CA GLY A 309 -19.53 -1.83 -12.35
C GLY A 309 -18.12 -1.62 -11.79
N ILE A 310 -17.62 -2.52 -10.96
CA ILE A 310 -16.22 -2.62 -10.52
C ILE A 310 -15.67 -3.98 -10.98
N GLU A 311 -14.42 -4.01 -11.42
CA GLU A 311 -13.70 -5.23 -11.78
C GLU A 311 -12.56 -5.45 -10.78
N ARG A 312 -12.48 -6.62 -10.15
CA ARG A 312 -11.36 -6.97 -9.28
C ARG A 312 -10.19 -7.47 -10.13
N ASP A 313 -9.00 -6.92 -9.88
CA ASP A 313 -7.79 -7.48 -10.44
C ASP A 313 -7.63 -8.90 -9.89
N VAL A 314 -7.58 -9.89 -10.78
CA VAL A 314 -7.29 -11.28 -10.39
C VAL A 314 -5.85 -11.28 -9.92
N GLU A 315 -5.62 -11.49 -8.63
CA GLU A 315 -4.29 -11.83 -8.13
C GLU A 315 -3.82 -13.02 -8.96
N ALA A 316 -2.66 -12.91 -9.62
CA ALA A 316 -1.91 -14.12 -9.91
C ALA A 316 -1.75 -14.77 -8.54
N GLU A 317 -2.23 -16.00 -8.37
CA GLU A 317 -2.06 -16.78 -7.14
C GLU A 317 -0.57 -16.73 -6.78
N VAL A 318 -0.19 -15.81 -5.89
CA VAL A 318 1.03 -15.94 -5.13
C VAL A 318 0.60 -16.85 -4.01
N ASP A 319 0.97 -18.12 -4.15
CA ASP A 319 0.76 -19.13 -3.14
C ASP A 319 1.26 -18.53 -1.80
N GLU A 320 0.36 -18.29 -0.85
CA GLU A 320 0.74 -17.76 0.48
C GLU A 320 1.74 -18.70 1.18
N SER A 321 1.89 -19.93 0.69
CA SER A 321 2.96 -20.83 1.11
C SER A 321 4.35 -20.44 0.58
N ASP A 322 4.45 -19.81 -0.60
CA ASP A 322 5.73 -19.37 -1.18
C ASP A 322 6.27 -18.10 -0.50
N GLU A 323 5.42 -17.16 -0.05
CA GLU A 323 5.89 -15.95 0.67
C GLU A 323 6.42 -16.27 2.08
N GLU A 324 5.79 -17.20 2.81
CA GLU A 324 6.27 -17.61 4.14
C GLU A 324 7.58 -18.42 4.03
N ILE A 325 7.74 -19.21 2.96
CA ILE A 325 8.96 -19.96 2.66
C ILE A 325 10.08 -19.02 2.18
N ASP A 326 9.80 -18.04 1.30
CA ASP A 326 10.80 -17.10 0.78
C ASP A 326 11.32 -16.15 1.89
N ILE A 327 10.44 -15.63 2.75
CA ILE A 327 10.86 -14.77 3.87
C ILE A 327 11.68 -15.55 4.89
N ALA A 328 11.29 -16.79 5.22
CA ALA A 328 12.05 -17.62 6.15
C ALA A 328 13.43 -18.01 5.59
N GLN A 329 13.50 -18.39 4.31
CA GLN A 329 14.73 -18.74 3.63
C GLN A 329 15.67 -17.51 3.51
N LYS A 330 15.13 -16.37 3.10
CA LYS A 330 15.88 -15.11 3.00
C LYS A 330 16.40 -14.62 4.36
N ASN A 331 15.61 -14.76 5.42
CA ASN A 331 16.05 -14.46 6.79
C ASN A 331 17.15 -15.43 7.27
N LYS A 332 17.06 -16.72 6.90
CA LYS A 332 18.10 -17.73 7.20
C LYS A 332 19.41 -17.39 6.48
N GLU A 333 19.35 -17.05 5.19
CA GLU A 333 20.51 -16.66 4.39
C GLU A 333 21.14 -15.36 4.89
N GLU A 334 20.35 -14.36 5.25
CA GLU A 334 20.85 -13.10 5.80
C GLU A 334 21.51 -13.31 7.18
N LEU A 335 20.93 -14.14 8.04
CA LEU A 335 21.50 -14.49 9.34
C LEU A 335 22.82 -15.26 9.19
N GLN A 336 22.89 -16.20 8.24
CA GLN A 336 24.12 -16.94 7.92
C GLN A 336 25.22 -16.03 7.39
N ALA A 337 24.89 -15.09 6.50
CA ALA A 337 25.84 -14.10 5.98
C ALA A 337 26.41 -13.22 7.10
N ARG A 338 25.56 -12.72 8.01
CA ARG A 338 25.99 -11.93 9.18
C ARG A 338 26.88 -12.72 10.13
N ILE A 339 26.59 -14.01 10.36
CA ILE A 339 27.44 -14.90 11.17
C ILE A 339 28.80 -15.09 10.52
N ALA A 340 28.85 -15.33 9.21
CA ALA A 340 30.10 -15.52 8.47
C ALA A 340 30.98 -14.25 8.50
N GLU A 341 30.38 -13.08 8.27
CA GLU A 341 31.08 -11.79 8.36
C GLU A 341 31.62 -11.55 9.78
N LEU A 342 30.83 -11.84 10.80
CA LEU A 342 31.24 -11.63 12.19
C LEU A 342 32.39 -12.58 12.60
N LYS A 343 32.39 -13.84 12.12
CA LYS A 343 33.50 -14.78 12.30
C LYS A 343 34.80 -14.26 11.68
N GLN A 344 34.75 -13.79 10.43
CA GLN A 344 35.91 -13.19 9.77
C GLN A 344 36.46 -11.98 10.54
N ARG A 345 35.56 -11.15 11.08
CA ARG A 345 35.94 -9.99 11.89
C ARG A 345 36.58 -10.38 13.22
N ILE A 346 36.12 -11.47 13.85
CA ILE A 346 36.70 -12.03 15.08
C ILE A 346 38.12 -12.53 14.84
N ASP A 347 38.36 -13.21 13.70
CA ASP A 347 39.67 -13.73 13.33
C ASP A 347 40.66 -12.63 12.97
N ALA A 348 40.18 -11.56 12.32
CA ALA A 348 40.99 -10.39 11.98
C ALA A 348 41.26 -9.46 13.17
N THR A 349 40.64 -9.66 14.34
CA THR A 349 40.77 -8.77 15.51
C THR A 349 41.87 -9.25 16.47
N PRO A 350 42.97 -8.49 16.65
CA PRO A 350 44.06 -8.86 17.55
C PRO A 350 43.80 -8.49 19.02
N ASN A 351 42.77 -7.68 19.33
CA ASN A 351 42.46 -7.23 20.68
C ASN A 351 41.58 -8.27 21.43
N PRO A 352 42.07 -8.85 22.56
CA PRO A 352 41.34 -9.90 23.29
C PRO A 352 40.00 -9.45 23.86
N GLN A 353 39.87 -8.23 24.38
CA GLN A 353 38.62 -7.73 24.97
C GLN A 353 37.53 -7.53 23.92
N VAL A 354 37.92 -7.03 22.74
CA VAL A 354 37.02 -6.88 21.60
C VAL A 354 36.62 -8.25 21.05
N LYS A 355 37.56 -9.20 21.02
CA LYS A 355 37.29 -10.59 20.62
C LYS A 355 36.26 -11.26 21.54
N THR A 356 36.35 -11.08 22.86
CA THR A 356 35.35 -11.57 23.82
C THR A 356 33.97 -10.96 23.59
N GLY A 357 33.90 -9.65 23.33
CA GLY A 357 32.64 -8.97 23.03
C GLY A 357 31.99 -9.46 21.73
N LEU A 358 32.78 -9.62 20.66
CA LEU A 358 32.32 -10.14 19.38
C LEU A 358 31.88 -11.61 19.48
N ASN A 359 32.59 -12.44 20.25
CA ASN A 359 32.20 -13.83 20.52
C ASN A 359 30.85 -13.93 21.24
N SER A 360 30.56 -13.00 22.17
CA SER A 360 29.24 -12.93 22.83
C SER A 360 28.12 -12.58 21.85
N ILE A 361 28.39 -11.71 20.87
CA ILE A 361 27.42 -11.34 19.82
C ILE A 361 27.23 -12.51 18.85
N LEU A 362 28.31 -13.19 18.48
CA LEU A 362 28.29 -14.38 17.63
C LEU A 362 27.44 -15.49 18.25
N ALA A 363 27.60 -15.77 19.54
CA ALA A 363 26.79 -16.76 20.26
C ALA A 363 25.29 -16.41 20.22
N GLY A 364 24.95 -15.12 20.35
CA GLY A 364 23.56 -14.65 20.27
C GLY A 364 22.95 -14.71 18.87
N LEU A 365 23.76 -14.62 17.81
CA LEU A 365 23.31 -14.81 16.42
C LEU A 365 23.16 -16.29 16.07
N ILE A 366 24.08 -17.14 16.52
CA ILE A 366 23.98 -18.60 16.33
C ILE A 366 22.74 -19.17 17.02
N SER A 367 22.38 -18.67 18.22
CA SER A 367 21.16 -19.11 18.92
C SER A 367 19.85 -18.74 18.20
N GLN A 368 19.90 -17.89 17.18
CA GLN A 368 18.74 -17.51 16.35
C GLN A 368 18.58 -18.40 15.11
N MET A 369 19.52 -19.31 14.85
CA MET A 369 19.38 -20.27 13.75
C MET A 369 18.35 -21.35 14.09
N PRO A 370 17.45 -21.73 13.16
CA PRO A 370 16.63 -22.92 13.31
C PRO A 370 17.54 -24.16 13.38
N ALA A 371 17.18 -25.13 14.24
CA ALA A 371 17.87 -26.41 14.30
C ALA A 371 17.56 -27.17 13.01
N ASP A 372 18.54 -27.30 12.12
CA ASP A 372 18.43 -28.16 10.96
C ASP A 372 18.36 -29.61 11.48
N SER A 373 17.26 -30.31 11.18
CA SER A 373 17.14 -31.74 11.37
C SER A 373 18.23 -32.41 10.55
N GLU A 374 19.11 -33.15 11.23
CA GLU A 374 20.16 -33.96 10.65
C GLU A 374 19.57 -34.88 9.57
N ASP A 375 19.92 -34.61 8.31
CA ASP A 375 19.87 -35.59 7.24
C ASP A 375 21.08 -36.48 7.49
N SER A 376 20.85 -37.63 8.13
CA SER A 376 21.84 -38.67 8.34
C SER A 376 22.18 -39.29 6.97
N THR A 377 23.17 -38.72 6.29
CA THR A 377 23.99 -39.51 5.38
C THR A 377 24.88 -40.39 6.25
N ASP A 378 24.38 -41.60 6.54
CA ASP A 378 25.24 -42.73 6.91
C ASP A 378 26.16 -42.99 5.71
N ASP A 379 27.38 -42.45 5.78
CA ASP A 379 28.50 -42.91 4.97
C ASP A 379 28.93 -44.26 5.56
N ASP A 380 28.70 -45.31 4.77
CA ASP A 380 29.27 -46.64 4.94
C ASP A 380 30.81 -46.54 5.06
N GLU A 381 31.35 -46.83 6.24
CA GLU A 381 32.73 -47.29 6.37
C GLU A 381 32.75 -48.67 7.02
N ASP A 382 33.10 -49.63 6.17
CA ASP A 382 33.45 -51.02 6.47
C ASP A 382 34.47 -51.12 7.60
N GLU A 383 34.14 -51.83 8.68
CA GLU A 383 35.15 -52.56 9.46
C GLU A 383 34.69 -54.00 9.71
N GLU A 384 35.49 -54.91 9.15
CA GLU A 384 35.49 -56.36 9.34
C GLU A 384 35.62 -56.74 10.81
N GLU A 385 34.85 -57.75 11.25
CA GLU A 385 35.20 -58.84 12.18
C GLU A 385 33.87 -59.58 12.47
N GLY A 386 33.67 -60.87 12.31
CA GLY A 386 34.53 -62.04 12.11
C GLY A 386 33.76 -63.24 12.69
N ALA A 387 33.81 -64.37 11.98
CA ALA A 387 33.55 -65.74 12.45
C ALA A 387 32.09 -66.11 12.84
N GLU A 388 31.50 -67.05 12.08
CA GLU A 388 31.24 -68.45 12.51
C GLU A 388 29.86 -68.59 13.17
N ASP A 389 29.04 -69.60 12.98
CA ASP A 389 28.96 -70.73 12.05
C ASP A 389 27.55 -71.30 12.30
N ASP A 390 27.09 -72.11 11.35
CA ASP A 390 26.23 -73.26 11.59
C ASP A 390 24.69 -73.16 11.75
N SER A 391 24.11 -74.10 11.01
CA SER A 391 22.78 -74.69 10.84
C SER A 391 21.66 -74.50 11.87
N GLY A 392 20.43 -74.72 11.40
CA GLY A 392 19.39 -75.28 12.28
C GLY A 392 17.96 -75.08 11.82
N ASP A 393 17.49 -76.01 11.01
CA ASP A 393 16.09 -76.25 10.67
C ASP A 393 15.24 -76.66 11.90
N SER A 394 13.93 -76.73 11.68
CA SER A 394 12.87 -77.41 12.47
C SER A 394 12.09 -76.60 13.53
N ASP A 395 10.85 -76.30 13.15
CA ASP A 395 9.60 -76.93 13.63
C ASP A 395 9.26 -77.03 15.13
N THR A 396 7.92 -77.03 15.30
CA THR A 396 7.07 -77.63 16.34
C THR A 396 6.79 -76.91 17.68
N ASP A 397 5.57 -76.34 17.70
CA ASP A 397 4.39 -76.86 18.44
C ASP A 397 4.22 -76.62 19.96
N SER A 398 2.93 -76.65 20.33
CA SER A 398 2.32 -76.79 21.68
C SER A 398 2.33 -75.53 22.59
N GLU A 399 1.18 -74.89 22.81
CA GLU A 399 0.03 -75.26 23.67
C GLU A 399 0.13 -74.77 25.12
N GLN A 400 -0.95 -74.06 25.50
CA GLN A 400 -1.61 -74.04 26.80
C GLN A 400 -0.89 -73.44 28.03
N ALA A 401 -1.42 -72.28 28.45
CA ALA A 401 -2.14 -72.18 29.72
C ALA A 401 -3.22 -71.09 29.64
#